data_AF-A0AAN7VMN0-F1
#
_entry.id   AF-A0AAN7VMN0-F1
#
_cell.length_a   1.000
_cell.length_b   1.000
_cell.length_c   1.000
_cell.angle_alpha   90.00
_cell.angle_beta   90.00
_cell.angle_gamma   90.00
#
_symmetry.space_group_name_H-M   'P 1'
#
loop_
_entity.id
_entity.type
_entity.pdbx_description
1 polymer ?
#
loop_
_entity_poly.entity_id
_entity_poly.type
_entity_poly.pdbx_seq_one_letter_code
_entity_poly.pdbx_strand_id
1 'polypeptide(L)'
;MKVSYATQVFSHQMSRISKSGIIQSNEYSLDPAASDTAELLLFMDTPFDSLNGHNVKCESSKPLKGGVREDTGHQQYWSETIKILKTFKFMDPRRKVFVQIPSPKNLIHTLKGMIYLCKV
;
A
#
# COMPACT_ATOMS: atom_id res chain seq x y z
N MET A 1 -14.73 -9.04 11.96
CA MET A 1 -14.18 -8.21 10.85
C MET A 1 -13.57 -9.13 9.82
N LYS A 2 -13.89 -8.99 8.53
CA LYS A 2 -13.36 -9.86 7.46
C LYS A 2 -12.23 -9.14 6.72
N VAL A 3 -11.02 -9.68 6.79
CA VAL A 3 -9.84 -9.14 6.08
C VAL A 3 -10.06 -9.13 4.57
N SER A 4 -10.78 -10.13 4.04
CA SER A 4 -11.09 -10.25 2.61
C SER A 4 -11.79 -9.02 2.02
N TYR A 5 -12.68 -8.37 2.77
CA TYR A 5 -13.37 -7.16 2.30
C TYR A 5 -12.41 -5.97 2.23
N ALA A 6 -11.53 -5.81 3.23
CA ALA A 6 -10.53 -4.76 3.21
C ALA A 6 -9.55 -4.93 2.03
N THR A 7 -9.07 -6.16 1.78
CA THR A 7 -8.15 -6.44 0.67
C THR A 7 -8.80 -6.22 -0.70
N GLN A 8 -10.11 -6.47 -0.84
CA GLN A 8 -10.82 -6.18 -2.09
C GLN A 8 -10.91 -4.67 -2.35
N VAL A 9 -11.20 -3.87 -1.31
CA VAL A 9 -11.28 -2.41 -1.39
C VAL A 9 -9.91 -1.80 -1.71
N PHE A 10 -8.86 -2.21 -0.99
CA PHE A 10 -7.48 -1.70 -1.16
C PHE A 10 -6.71 -2.43 -2.27
N SER A 11 -7.38 -2.83 -3.35
CA SER A 11 -6.76 -3.61 -4.42
C SER A 11 -6.17 -2.75 -5.53
N HIS A 12 -5.15 -3.29 -6.22
CA HIS A 12 -4.62 -2.71 -7.45
C HIS A 12 -5.71 -2.44 -8.51
N GLN A 13 -6.72 -3.31 -8.58
CA GLN A 13 -7.83 -3.15 -9.52
C GLN A 13 -8.67 -1.91 -9.21
N MET A 14 -8.97 -1.66 -7.94
CA MET A 14 -9.70 -0.46 -7.53
C MET A 14 -8.91 0.82 -7.85
N SER A 15 -7.60 0.82 -7.62
CA SER A 15 -6.73 1.94 -8.05
C SER A 15 -6.83 2.23 -9.55
N ARG A 16 -6.72 1.17 -10.38
CA ARG A 16 -6.82 1.30 -11.85
C ARG A 16 -8.19 1.82 -12.30
N ILE A 17 -9.26 1.29 -11.72
CA ILE A 17 -10.63 1.71 -12.05
C ILE A 17 -10.82 3.18 -11.67
N SER A 18 -10.36 3.61 -10.49
CA SER A 18 -10.41 5.02 -10.10
C SER A 18 -9.65 5.91 -11.07
N LYS A 19 -8.41 5.55 -11.46
CA LYS A 19 -7.65 6.31 -12.47
C LYS A 19 -8.36 6.39 -13.82
N SER A 20 -8.96 5.28 -14.26
CA SER A 20 -9.75 5.24 -15.50
C SER A 20 -11.00 6.12 -15.42
N GLY A 21 -11.70 6.10 -14.27
CA GLY A 21 -12.89 6.92 -14.04
C GLY A 21 -12.63 8.42 -14.07
N ILE A 22 -11.42 8.87 -13.69
CA ILE A 22 -11.01 10.28 -13.78
C ILE A 22 -10.81 10.71 -15.24
N ILE A 23 -10.28 9.83 -16.09
CA ILE A 23 -9.97 10.12 -17.50
C ILE A 23 -11.25 10.13 -18.36
N GLN A 24 -12.32 9.46 -17.92
CA GLN A 24 -13.58 9.42 -18.65
C GLN A 24 -14.20 10.82 -18.76
N SER A 25 -14.69 11.18 -19.94
CA SER A 25 -15.37 12.44 -20.22
C SER A 25 -16.88 12.24 -20.36
N ASN A 26 -17.50 11.57 -19.40
CA ASN A 26 -18.94 11.32 -19.34
C ASN A 26 -19.52 11.74 -17.97
N GLU A 27 -20.84 11.59 -17.80
CA GLU A 27 -21.55 11.88 -16.55
C GLU A 27 -21.09 11.03 -15.35
N TYR A 28 -20.35 9.94 -15.59
CA TYR A 28 -19.77 9.04 -14.58
C TYR A 28 -18.30 9.34 -14.31
N SER A 29 -17.78 10.47 -14.78
CA SER A 29 -16.42 10.92 -14.50
C SER A 29 -16.21 11.12 -12.99
N LEU A 30 -15.08 10.64 -12.50
CA LEU A 30 -14.69 10.86 -11.11
C LEU A 30 -14.03 12.23 -10.97
N ASP A 31 -14.23 12.85 -9.82
CA ASP A 31 -13.50 14.05 -9.43
C ASP A 31 -11.98 13.80 -9.58
N PRO A 32 -11.21 14.71 -10.20
CA PRO A 32 -9.75 14.60 -10.28
C PRO A 32 -9.05 14.34 -8.94
N ALA A 33 -9.61 14.81 -7.82
CA ALA A 33 -9.14 14.52 -6.46
C ALA A 33 -9.19 13.02 -6.10
N ALA A 34 -9.95 12.20 -6.84
CA ALA A 34 -9.93 10.76 -6.71
C ALA A 34 -8.57 10.15 -7.09
N SER A 35 -7.68 10.89 -7.76
CA SER A 35 -6.32 10.44 -8.08
C SER A 35 -5.53 10.13 -6.80
N ASP A 36 -5.63 10.99 -5.78
CA ASP A 36 -4.96 10.79 -4.49
C ASP A 36 -5.45 9.52 -3.80
N THR A 37 -6.75 9.24 -3.91
CA THR A 37 -7.34 8.00 -3.39
C THR A 37 -6.81 6.80 -4.15
N ALA A 38 -6.76 6.87 -5.49
CA ALA A 38 -6.25 5.78 -6.30
C ALA A 38 -4.78 5.46 -5.99
N GLU A 39 -3.96 6.48 -5.74
CA GLU A 39 -2.57 6.31 -5.29
C GLU A 39 -2.49 5.66 -3.92
N LEU A 40 -3.32 6.08 -2.97
CA LEU A 40 -3.40 5.44 -1.65
C LEU A 40 -3.81 3.97 -1.75
N LEU A 41 -4.80 3.63 -2.59
CA LEU A 41 -5.23 2.23 -2.79
C LEU A 41 -4.08 1.36 -3.29
N LEU A 42 -3.33 1.85 -4.29
CA LEU A 42 -2.16 1.16 -4.83
C LEU A 42 -1.03 1.04 -3.79
N PHE A 43 -0.80 2.11 -3.04
CA PHE A 43 0.17 2.14 -1.97
C PHE A 43 -0.17 1.14 -0.86
N MET A 44 -1.44 0.85 -0.59
CA MET A 44 -1.84 -0.15 0.42
C MET A 44 -1.79 -1.59 -0.12
N ASP A 45 -2.14 -1.82 -1.39
CA ASP A 45 -2.09 -3.14 -2.05
C ASP A 45 -0.66 -3.72 -2.02
N THR A 46 0.33 -2.88 -2.35
CA THR A 46 1.69 -3.36 -2.64
C THR A 46 2.45 -3.86 -1.39
N PRO A 47 2.46 -3.15 -0.23
CA PRO A 47 3.04 -3.66 1.01
C PRO A 47 2.32 -4.91 1.49
N PHE A 48 0.99 -4.98 1.34
CA PHE A 48 0.21 -6.15 1.71
C PHE A 48 0.62 -7.38 0.90
N ASP A 49 0.70 -7.25 -0.43
CA ASP A 49 1.18 -8.30 -1.32
C ASP A 49 2.64 -8.69 -0.98
N SER A 50 3.50 -7.73 -0.64
CA SER A 50 4.91 -7.97 -0.29
C SER A 50 5.14 -8.72 1.01
N LEU A 51 4.18 -8.65 1.94
CA LEU A 51 4.25 -9.32 3.24
C LEU A 51 3.52 -10.68 3.23
N ASN A 52 2.60 -10.88 2.29
CA ASN A 52 1.77 -12.09 2.17
C ASN A 52 2.05 -12.89 0.89
N GLY A 53 3.21 -12.69 0.26
CA GLY A 53 3.61 -13.44 -0.92
C GLY A 53 3.75 -14.93 -0.61
N HIS A 54 2.98 -15.77 -1.29
CA HIS A 54 3.03 -17.23 -1.14
C HIS A 54 3.72 -17.93 -2.33
N ASN A 55 4.07 -17.18 -3.38
CA ASN A 55 4.60 -17.75 -4.60
C ASN A 55 6.13 -17.92 -4.53
N VAL A 56 6.64 -19.06 -4.99
CA VAL A 56 8.10 -19.29 -5.05
C VAL A 56 8.75 -18.45 -6.16
N LYS A 57 8.02 -18.20 -7.25
CA LYS A 57 8.42 -17.37 -8.39
C LYS A 57 7.47 -16.18 -8.53
N CYS A 58 8.01 -14.98 -8.75
CA CYS A 58 7.21 -13.79 -8.97
C CYS A 58 6.76 -13.70 -10.43
N GLU A 59 5.53 -13.25 -10.65
CA GLU A 59 5.12 -12.74 -11.96
C GLU A 59 5.85 -11.42 -12.23
N SER A 60 6.26 -11.18 -13.47
CA SER A 60 6.97 -9.95 -13.86
C SER A 60 6.17 -8.67 -13.55
N SER A 61 4.84 -8.76 -13.55
CA SER A 61 3.91 -7.67 -13.24
C SER A 61 3.79 -7.37 -11.74
N LYS A 62 4.15 -8.31 -10.86
CA LYS A 62 4.09 -8.19 -9.40
C LYS A 62 5.34 -8.81 -8.75
N PRO A 63 6.51 -8.16 -8.88
CA PRO A 63 7.80 -8.69 -8.43
C PRO A 63 7.89 -8.90 -6.91
N LEU A 64 7.00 -8.27 -6.14
CA LEU A 64 6.95 -8.37 -4.69
C LEU A 64 5.97 -9.44 -4.17
N LYS A 65 5.24 -10.15 -5.04
CA LYS A 65 4.24 -11.15 -4.60
C LYS A 65 4.82 -12.55 -4.36
N GLY A 66 6.13 -12.72 -4.55
CA GLY A 66 6.81 -13.98 -4.28
C GLY A 66 7.67 -13.94 -3.03
N GLY A 67 8.40 -15.03 -2.79
CA GLY A 67 9.28 -15.16 -1.64
C GLY A 67 10.40 -14.11 -1.65
N VAL A 68 10.78 -13.67 -0.46
CA VAL A 68 11.82 -12.65 -0.25
C VAL A 68 13.18 -13.25 -0.61
N ARG A 69 13.87 -12.63 -1.58
CA ARG A 69 15.23 -12.97 -2.02
C ARG A 69 16.05 -11.71 -2.25
N GLU A 70 17.37 -11.82 -2.25
CA GLU A 70 18.27 -10.67 -2.45
C GLU A 70 17.98 -9.88 -3.74
N ASP A 71 17.58 -10.56 -4.80
CA ASP A 71 17.33 -10.01 -6.14
C ASP A 71 15.90 -9.45 -6.36
N THR A 72 14.98 -9.70 -5.44
CA THR A 72 13.55 -9.34 -5.60
C THR A 72 13.21 -7.90 -5.23
N GLY A 73 14.16 -7.12 -4.71
CA GLY A 73 13.97 -5.70 -4.38
C GLY A 73 13.09 -5.42 -3.14
N HIS A 74 12.66 -6.44 -2.39
CA HIS A 74 11.82 -6.28 -1.19
C HIS A 74 12.42 -5.31 -0.16
N GLN A 75 13.70 -5.45 0.15
CA GLN A 75 14.35 -4.60 1.17
C GLN A 75 14.36 -3.12 0.77
N GLN A 76 14.65 -2.83 -0.50
CA GLN A 76 14.61 -1.47 -1.04
C GLN A 76 13.18 -0.92 -0.98
N TYR A 77 12.21 -1.70 -1.44
CA TYR A 77 10.80 -1.32 -1.42
C TYR A 77 10.29 -1.03 0.00
N TRP A 78 10.60 -1.90 0.96
CA TRP A 78 10.21 -1.70 2.37
C TRP A 78 10.89 -0.47 2.98
N SER A 79 12.13 -0.19 2.61
CA SER A 79 12.84 1.01 3.07
C SER A 79 12.16 2.30 2.57
N GLU A 80 11.74 2.34 1.31
CA GLU A 80 10.98 3.46 0.75
C GLU A 80 9.58 3.57 1.38
N THR A 81 8.90 2.43 1.56
CA THR A 81 7.59 2.37 2.23
C THR A 81 7.66 2.93 3.64
N ILE A 82 8.71 2.62 4.41
CA ILE A 82 8.93 3.18 5.75
C ILE A 82 9.07 4.71 5.69
N LYS A 83 9.75 5.27 4.68
CA LYS A 83 9.88 6.74 4.54
C LYS A 83 8.51 7.37 4.31
N ILE A 84 7.69 6.78 3.44
CA ILE A 84 6.34 7.27 3.14
C ILE A 84 5.43 7.15 4.38
N LEU A 85 5.42 6.02 5.08
CA LEU A 85 4.58 5.84 6.28
C LEU A 85 4.92 6.85 7.39
N LYS A 86 6.17 7.33 7.47
CA LYS A 86 6.57 8.36 8.44
C LYS A 86 6.01 9.75 8.10
N THR A 87 5.60 10.01 6.86
CA THR A 87 4.98 11.28 6.47
C THR A 87 3.48 11.31 6.70
N PHE A 88 2.86 10.16 7.00
CA PHE A 88 1.42 10.06 7.22
C PHE A 88 1.00 10.88 8.43
N LYS A 89 0.05 11.79 8.20
CA LYS A 89 -0.60 12.61 9.23
C LYS A 89 -2.10 12.37 9.16
N PHE A 90 -2.73 12.20 10.31
CA PHE A 90 -4.16 11.93 10.41
C PHE A 90 -4.82 13.10 11.13
N MET A 91 -5.78 13.74 10.48
CA MET A 91 -6.56 14.83 11.08
C MET A 91 -7.75 14.25 11.84
N ASP A 92 -7.90 14.61 13.12
CA ASP A 92 -9.16 14.40 13.83
C ASP A 92 -10.11 15.56 13.45
N PRO A 93 -11.21 15.30 12.73
CA PRO A 93 -12.09 16.36 12.25
C PRO A 93 -12.86 17.06 13.40
N ARG A 94 -13.06 16.37 14.53
CA ARG A 94 -13.76 16.93 15.70
C ARG A 94 -12.86 17.87 16.47
N ARG A 95 -11.61 17.44 16.67
CA ARG A 95 -10.63 18.20 17.46
C ARG A 95 -9.82 19.19 16.62
N LYS A 96 -9.86 19.08 15.29
CA LYS A 96 -9.07 19.86 14.32
C LYS A 96 -7.56 19.82 14.62
N VAL A 97 -7.07 18.68 15.11
CA VAL A 97 -5.65 18.45 15.40
C VAL A 97 -5.16 17.20 14.71
N PHE A 98 -3.87 17.15 14.40
CA PHE A 98 -3.25 15.91 13.96
C PHE A 98 -3.11 14.94 15.12
N VAL A 99 -3.53 13.70 14.91
CA VAL A 99 -3.47 12.60 15.88
C VAL A 99 -2.51 11.52 15.41
N GLN A 100 -1.92 10.81 16.38
CA GLN A 100 -1.10 9.64 16.08
C GLN A 100 -1.99 8.42 15.98
N ILE A 101 -1.91 7.71 14.86
CA ILE A 101 -2.58 6.43 14.65
C ILE A 101 -1.55 5.30 14.86
N PRO A 102 -1.86 4.27 15.67
CA PRO A 102 -0.94 3.17 15.91
C PRO A 102 -0.61 2.34 14.67
N SER A 103 -1.56 2.19 13.72
CA SER A 103 -1.42 1.26 12.60
C SER A 103 -0.20 1.53 11.70
N PRO A 104 0.06 2.77 11.23
CA PRO A 104 1.28 3.08 10.48
C PRO A 104 2.56 2.84 11.30
N LYS A 105 2.55 3.16 12.61
CA LYS A 105 3.68 2.91 13.51
C LYS A 105 4.00 1.43 13.61
N ASN A 106 2.97 0.59 13.75
CA ASN A 106 3.12 -0.85 13.81
C ASN A 106 3.59 -1.43 12.47
N LEU A 107 3.07 -0.94 11.35
CA LEU A 107 3.54 -1.36 10.02
C LEU A 107 5.00 -1.00 9.80
N ILE A 108 5.44 0.21 10.20
CA ILE A 108 6.87 0.58 10.16
C ILE A 108 7.71 -0.40 11.00
N HIS A 109 7.23 -0.77 12.19
CA HIS A 109 7.93 -1.74 13.04
C HIS A 109 8.05 -3.10 12.35
N THR A 110 6.96 -3.61 11.78
CA THR A 110 6.94 -4.86 11.00
C THR A 110 7.95 -4.81 9.85
N LEU A 111 7.92 -3.77 9.02
CA LEU A 111 8.82 -3.64 7.88
C LEU A 111 10.30 -3.60 8.30
N LYS A 112 10.63 -2.90 9.39
CA LYS A 112 11.99 -2.92 9.95
C LYS A 112 12.40 -4.31 10.43
N GLY A 113 11.47 -5.04 11.07
CA GLY A 113 11.69 -6.42 11.49
C GLY A 113 11.96 -7.34 10.31
N MET A 114 11.17 -7.22 9.23
CA MET A 114 11.38 -7.99 8.01
C MET A 114 12.75 -7.70 7.38
N ILE A 115 13.13 -6.41 7.25
CA ILE A 115 14.47 -6.04 6.77
C ILE A 115 15.58 -6.64 7.64
N TYR A 116 15.41 -6.63 8.96
CA TYR A 116 16.40 -7.20 9.89
C TYR A 116 16.54 -8.72 9.71
N LEU A 117 15.41 -9.44 9.57
CA LEU A 117 15.41 -10.89 9.37
C LEU A 117 16.01 -11.30 8.02
N CYS A 118 15.87 -10.48 6.98
CA CYS A 118 16.44 -10.75 5.65
C CYS A 118 17.94 -10.49 5.51
N LYS A 119 18.63 -10.06 6.58
CA LYS A 119 20.10 -9.88 6.60
C LYS A 119 20.85 -11.13 7.08
N VAL A 120 20.12 -12.16 7.48
CA VAL A 120 20.64 -13.46 7.96
C VAL A 120 20.59 -14.46 6.82
#